data_AF-A0A662NN64-F1
#
_entry.id   AF-A0A662NN64-F1
#
_cell.length_a   1.000
_cell.length_b   1.000
_cell.length_c   1.000
_cell.angle_alpha   90.00
_cell.angle_beta   90.00
_cell.angle_gamma   90.00
#
_symmetry.space_group_name_H-M   'P 1'
#
loop_
_entity.id
_entity.type
_entity.pdbx_description
1 polymer ?
#
loop_
_entity_poly.entity_id
_entity_poly.type
_entity_poly.pdbx_seq_one_letter_code
_entity_poly.pdbx_strand_id
1 'polypeptide(L)'
;MFVNHNVSKDCLEHHSLKVGVAQDTEEALARCLTERCQGTNPVEEAVGATLIDRGANDYLPIFFKGLSPKPLDFMKTGERQDFHSGDYSHTIAEVNAIKSTCEILRTDLIVIDQTHPVLDFPTVRVIMPGISDAMRYWDPNRLTKEMIADTSKDDKARDELIIKVMRTFNKE
;
A
#
# COMPACT_ATOMS: atom_id res chain seq x y z
N MET A 1 12.06 -11.64 6.50
CA MET A 1 11.40 -12.06 5.24
C MET A 1 10.93 -13.50 5.39
N PHE A 2 9.64 -13.75 5.14
CA PHE A 2 9.08 -15.11 5.13
C PHE A 2 9.04 -15.63 3.68
N VAL A 3 9.45 -16.88 3.46
CA VAL A 3 9.40 -17.54 2.13
C VAL A 3 8.66 -18.86 2.30
N ASN A 4 7.60 -19.07 1.53
CA ASN A 4 6.89 -20.34 1.52
C ASN A 4 7.64 -21.36 0.66
N HIS A 5 8.28 -22.33 1.30
CA HIS A 5 9.00 -23.41 0.61
C HIS A 5 8.08 -24.54 0.11
N ASN A 6 6.78 -24.50 0.41
CA ASN A 6 5.82 -25.54 0.03
C ASN A 6 5.18 -25.33 -1.35
N VAL A 7 5.46 -24.21 -2.03
CA VAL A 7 4.92 -23.90 -3.36
C VAL A 7 6.05 -23.65 -4.36
N SER A 8 5.80 -23.90 -5.64
CA SER A 8 6.79 -23.68 -6.71
C SER A 8 7.29 -22.24 -6.70
N LYS A 9 8.57 -22.03 -7.02
CA LYS A 9 9.15 -20.69 -7.17
C LYS A 9 8.46 -19.85 -8.24
N ASP A 10 7.78 -20.51 -9.18
CA ASP A 10 7.03 -19.85 -10.26
C ASP A 10 5.64 -19.38 -9.82
N CYS A 11 5.20 -19.69 -8.60
CA CYS A 11 3.94 -19.22 -8.04
C CYS A 11 4.01 -17.72 -7.69
N LEU A 12 2.90 -17.00 -7.88
CA LEU A 12 2.80 -15.56 -7.53
C LEU A 12 3.20 -15.26 -6.09
N GLU A 13 3.07 -16.21 -5.17
CA GLU A 13 3.47 -16.03 -3.78
C GLU A 13 4.95 -15.66 -3.62
N HIS A 14 5.85 -16.21 -4.44
CA HIS A 14 7.29 -15.86 -4.42
C HIS A 14 7.58 -14.47 -5.00
N HIS A 15 6.57 -13.86 -5.62
CA HIS A 15 6.58 -12.51 -6.14
C HIS A 15 5.78 -11.54 -5.26
N SER A 16 5.15 -12.03 -4.20
CA SER A 16 4.36 -11.22 -3.28
C SER A 16 5.27 -10.48 -2.29
N LEU A 17 5.09 -9.17 -2.23
CA LEU A 17 5.72 -8.26 -1.28
C LEU A 17 4.64 -7.45 -0.56
N LYS A 18 4.56 -7.61 0.75
CA LYS A 18 3.76 -6.76 1.63
C LYS A 18 4.70 -5.91 2.48
N VAL A 19 4.41 -4.62 2.56
CA VAL A 19 5.24 -3.64 3.26
C VAL A 19 4.41 -2.98 4.34
N GLY A 20 4.91 -3.02 5.57
CA GLY A 20 4.40 -2.29 6.71
C GLY A 20 5.46 -1.30 7.19
N VAL A 21 5.02 -0.11 7.60
CA VAL A 21 5.89 0.95 8.09
C VAL A 21 5.28 1.51 9.36
N ALA A 22 6.07 1.54 10.43
CA ALA A 22 5.81 2.21 11.69
C ALA A 22 7.16 2.55 12.33
N GLN A 23 7.18 3.46 13.31
CA GLN A 23 8.39 3.68 14.11
C GLN A 23 8.67 2.46 15.00
N ASP A 24 7.61 1.85 15.55
CA ASP A 24 7.68 0.57 16.23
C ASP A 24 7.87 -0.58 15.24
N THR A 25 9.01 -1.28 15.34
CA THR A 25 9.32 -2.43 14.48
C THR A 25 8.34 -3.59 14.66
N GLU A 26 7.79 -3.78 15.87
CA GLU A 26 6.77 -4.79 16.14
C GLU A 26 5.45 -4.42 15.46
N GLU A 27 5.02 -3.16 15.53
CA GLU A 27 3.85 -2.68 14.77
C GLU A 27 4.09 -2.79 13.27
N ALA A 28 5.26 -2.38 12.77
CA ALA A 28 5.61 -2.47 11.35
C ALA A 28 5.54 -3.92 10.85
N LEU A 29 6.05 -4.87 11.65
CA LEU A 29 5.99 -6.30 11.35
C LEU A 29 4.55 -6.83 11.40
N ALA A 30 3.78 -6.47 12.43
CA ALA A 30 2.37 -6.84 12.55
C ALA A 30 1.55 -6.32 11.36
N ARG A 31 1.82 -5.10 10.89
CA ARG A 31 1.20 -4.52 9.69
C ARG A 31 1.55 -5.28 8.43
N CYS A 32 2.80 -5.72 8.26
CA CYS A 32 3.18 -6.59 7.13
C CYS A 32 2.33 -7.88 7.10
N LEU A 33 2.11 -8.50 8.26
CA LEU A 33 1.39 -9.76 8.39
C LEU A 33 -0.12 -9.59 8.21
N THR A 34 -0.70 -8.57 8.85
CA THR A 34 -2.13 -8.29 8.78
C THR A 34 -2.56 -7.84 7.39
N GLU A 35 -1.73 -7.05 6.69
CA GLU A 35 -1.93 -6.69 5.29
C GLU A 35 -1.89 -7.91 4.35
N ARG A 36 -1.12 -8.95 4.68
CA ARG A 36 -1.15 -10.22 3.94
C ARG A 36 -2.48 -10.97 4.12
N CYS A 37 -3.07 -10.89 5.31
CA CYS A 37 -4.35 -11.52 5.62
C CYS A 37 -5.56 -10.68 5.18
N GLN A 38 -5.37 -9.41 4.86
CA GLN A 38 -6.46 -8.51 4.49
C GLN A 38 -6.97 -8.83 3.09
N GLY A 39 -8.25 -9.23 3.00
CA GLY A 39 -8.94 -9.47 1.72
C GLY A 39 -8.52 -10.74 0.99
N THR A 40 -7.70 -11.60 1.59
CA THR A 40 -7.24 -12.85 0.99
C THR A 40 -8.06 -14.05 1.47
N ASN A 41 -8.58 -14.83 0.52
CA ASN A 41 -8.95 -16.22 0.74
C ASN A 41 -7.72 -17.08 0.40
N PRO A 42 -7.09 -17.78 1.35
CA PRO A 42 -5.82 -18.47 1.16
C PRO A 42 -5.80 -19.50 0.01
N VAL A 43 -6.97 -19.96 -0.42
CA VAL A 43 -7.16 -21.00 -1.44
C VAL A 43 -7.07 -20.45 -2.87
N GLU A 44 -7.41 -19.18 -3.12
CA GLU A 44 -7.50 -18.63 -4.48
C GLU A 44 -6.16 -18.09 -5.00
N GLU A 45 -5.31 -17.53 -4.15
CA GLU A 45 -4.00 -16.99 -4.55
C GLU A 45 -2.95 -18.08 -4.81
N ALA A 46 -3.14 -19.28 -4.25
CA ALA A 46 -2.18 -20.38 -4.31
C ALA A 46 -2.21 -21.17 -5.63
N VAL A 47 -3.29 -21.07 -6.42
CA VAL A 47 -3.55 -22.01 -7.52
C VAL A 47 -3.60 -21.30 -8.86
N GLY A 48 -2.44 -21.16 -9.50
CA GLY A 48 -2.34 -21.21 -10.97
C GLY A 48 -2.12 -19.90 -11.74
N ALA A 49 -2.06 -18.74 -11.09
CA ALA A 49 -1.72 -17.53 -11.83
C ALA A 49 -0.21 -17.48 -12.09
N THR A 50 0.18 -17.43 -13.37
CA THR A 50 1.58 -17.24 -13.78
C THR A 50 1.85 -15.74 -13.90
N LEU A 51 3.04 -15.30 -13.48
CA LEU A 51 3.46 -13.91 -13.63
C LEU A 51 3.55 -13.57 -15.13
N ILE A 52 2.69 -12.67 -15.62
CA ILE A 52 2.84 -12.12 -16.97
C ILE A 52 4.00 -11.13 -16.91
N ASP A 53 5.09 -11.39 -17.64
CA ASP A 53 6.19 -10.43 -17.80
C ASP A 53 5.65 -9.15 -18.46
N ARG A 54 5.59 -8.08 -17.67
CA ARG A 54 5.10 -6.76 -18.08
C ARG A 54 6.24 -5.76 -18.32
N GLY A 55 7.48 -6.25 -18.34
CA GLY A 55 8.67 -5.42 -18.51
C GLY A 55 9.19 -4.81 -17.21
N ALA A 56 10.48 -4.50 -17.19
CA ALA A 56 11.29 -4.26 -16.00
C ALA A 56 10.97 -2.98 -15.19
N ASN A 57 10.03 -2.15 -15.64
CA ASN A 57 9.76 -0.82 -15.07
C ASN A 57 8.29 -0.61 -14.61
N ASP A 58 7.43 -1.62 -14.73
CA ASP A 58 6.03 -1.55 -14.29
C ASP A 58 5.90 -1.93 -12.81
N TYR A 59 6.07 -0.96 -11.91
CA TYR A 59 5.97 -1.17 -10.46
C TYR A 59 4.55 -0.97 -9.91
N LEU A 60 3.58 -0.58 -10.76
CA LEU A 60 2.18 -0.43 -10.33
C LEU A 60 1.58 -1.70 -9.69
N PRO A 61 1.86 -2.93 -10.18
CA PRO A 61 1.33 -4.13 -9.54
C PRO A 61 1.82 -4.33 -8.10
N ILE A 62 2.99 -3.80 -7.73
CA ILE A 62 3.45 -3.78 -6.34
C ILE A 62 2.54 -2.87 -5.52
N PHE A 63 2.25 -1.68 -6.03
CA PHE A 63 1.42 -0.71 -5.33
C PHE A 63 -0.02 -1.20 -5.11
N PHE A 64 -0.63 -1.81 -6.13
CA PHE A 64 -2.05 -2.21 -6.06
C PHE A 64 -2.28 -3.63 -5.55
N LYS A 65 -1.34 -4.54 -5.77
CA LYS A 65 -1.53 -5.98 -5.49
C LYS A 65 -0.40 -6.57 -4.64
N GLY A 66 0.63 -5.79 -4.32
CA GLY A 66 1.82 -6.33 -3.66
C GLY A 66 2.56 -7.35 -4.52
N LEU A 67 2.44 -7.31 -5.86
CA LEU A 67 3.07 -8.29 -6.74
C LEU A 67 4.23 -7.66 -7.52
N SER A 68 5.42 -8.21 -7.35
CA SER A 68 6.62 -7.78 -8.06
C SER A 68 6.74 -8.48 -9.42
N PRO A 69 6.95 -7.75 -10.53
CA PRO A 69 7.22 -8.34 -11.85
C PRO A 69 8.59 -9.04 -11.93
N LYS A 70 9.46 -8.84 -10.92
CA LYS A 70 10.80 -9.44 -10.84
C LYS A 70 10.92 -10.36 -9.62
N PRO A 71 11.80 -11.37 -9.67
CA PRO A 71 12.17 -12.13 -8.47
C PRO A 71 12.65 -11.20 -7.36
N LEU A 72 12.22 -11.49 -6.13
CA LEU A 72 12.55 -10.69 -4.94
C LEU A 72 13.89 -11.09 -4.30
N ASP A 73 14.78 -11.76 -5.03
CA ASP A 73 16.06 -12.25 -4.48
C ASP A 73 16.95 -11.11 -3.95
N PHE A 74 16.80 -9.88 -4.46
CA PHE A 74 17.51 -8.72 -3.94
C PHE A 74 17.19 -8.44 -2.46
N MET A 75 16.01 -8.83 -1.97
CA MET A 75 15.62 -8.70 -0.56
C MET A 75 16.45 -9.61 0.37
N LYS A 76 17.18 -10.60 -0.18
CA LYS A 76 18.09 -11.48 0.57
C LYS A 76 19.49 -10.88 0.70
N THR A 77 19.77 -9.81 -0.02
CA THR A 77 21.08 -9.15 -0.11
C THR A 77 21.05 -7.81 0.62
N GLY A 78 22.19 -7.40 1.19
CA GLY A 78 22.33 -6.15 1.92
C GLY A 78 22.65 -6.34 3.40
N GLU A 79 22.84 -5.22 4.10
CA GLU A 79 23.06 -5.17 5.54
C GLU A 79 21.79 -5.66 6.26
N ARG A 80 21.97 -6.54 7.24
CA ARG A 80 20.89 -7.01 8.10
C ARG A 80 20.95 -6.22 9.39
N GLN A 81 19.82 -5.65 9.77
CA GLN A 81 19.67 -5.00 11.05
C GLN A 81 18.97 -5.94 12.02
N ASP A 82 19.40 -5.93 13.28
CA ASP A 82 18.74 -6.67 14.33
C ASP A 82 17.33 -6.12 14.57
N PHE A 83 16.41 -7.02 14.93
CA PHE A 83 15.08 -6.62 15.32
C PHE A 83 15.15 -5.94 16.69
N HIS A 84 14.61 -4.73 16.77
CA HIS A 84 14.50 -3.99 18.02
C HIS A 84 13.02 -3.63 18.24
N SER A 85 12.44 -4.14 19.31
CA SER A 85 11.22 -3.56 19.86
C SER A 85 11.59 -2.22 20.51
N GLY A 86 10.86 -1.16 20.17
CA GLY A 86 11.03 0.14 20.82
C GLY A 86 9.78 0.52 21.59
N ASP A 87 9.92 1.44 22.53
CA ASP A 87 8.80 2.07 23.21
C ASP A 87 8.41 3.33 22.43
N TYR A 88 7.40 3.20 21.57
CA TYR A 88 6.89 4.30 20.75
C TYR A 88 5.49 4.69 21.20
N SER A 89 5.35 5.10 22.46
CA SER A 89 4.06 5.51 23.05
C SER A 89 3.64 6.95 22.76
N HIS A 90 4.37 7.68 21.89
CA HIS A 90 4.17 9.12 21.70
C HIS A 90 3.95 9.51 20.23
N THR A 91 2.70 9.61 19.81
CA THR A 91 2.29 10.00 18.44
C THR A 91 2.96 11.29 17.95
N ILE A 92 3.16 12.27 18.83
CA ILE A 92 3.83 13.53 18.45
C ILE A 92 5.31 13.33 18.09
N ALA A 93 5.98 12.38 18.74
CA ALA A 93 7.36 12.04 18.44
C ALA A 93 7.46 11.40 17.04
N GLU A 94 6.49 10.55 16.67
CA GLU A 94 6.42 9.97 15.33
C GLU A 94 6.21 11.03 14.24
N VAL A 95 5.32 12.00 14.48
CA VAL A 95 5.12 13.12 13.55
C VAL A 95 6.41 13.94 13.39
N ASN A 96 7.15 14.17 14.47
CA ASN A 96 8.43 14.87 14.41
C ASN A 96 9.50 14.06 13.67
N ALA A 97 9.53 12.73 13.83
CA ALA A 97 10.43 11.87 13.07
C ALA A 97 10.15 11.95 11.56
N ILE A 98 8.87 11.95 11.15
CA ILE A 98 8.48 12.13 9.73
C ILE A 98 8.97 13.48 9.19
N LYS A 99 8.81 14.57 9.96
CA LYS A 99 9.32 15.89 9.58
C LYS A 99 10.83 15.87 9.36
N SER A 100 11.60 15.32 10.30
CA SER A 100 13.06 15.21 10.19
C SER A 100 13.47 14.35 9.00
N THR A 101 12.76 13.27 8.69
CA THR A 101 13.01 12.48 7.48
C THR A 101 12.77 13.32 6.21
N CYS A 102 11.69 14.11 6.15
CA CYS A 102 11.42 14.98 5.00
C CYS A 102 12.52 16.05 4.80
N GLU A 103 13.04 16.63 5.90
CA GLU A 103 14.17 17.57 5.85
C GLU A 103 15.44 16.91 5.27
N ILE A 104 15.78 15.69 5.73
CA ILE A 104 16.92 14.92 5.22
C ILE A 104 16.76 14.62 3.73
N LEU A 105 15.54 14.23 3.32
CA LEU A 105 15.20 13.93 1.94
C LEU A 105 15.04 15.17 1.06
N ARG A 106 15.05 16.37 1.67
CA ARG A 106 14.81 17.66 1.00
C ARG A 106 13.49 17.67 0.21
N THR A 107 12.45 17.12 0.82
CA THR A 107 11.08 17.14 0.28
C THR A 107 10.16 17.92 1.22
N ASP A 108 9.16 18.57 0.65
CA ASP A 108 8.14 19.25 1.43
C ASP A 108 7.21 18.23 2.10
N LEU A 109 6.76 18.56 3.32
CA LEU A 109 5.72 17.82 4.02
C LEU A 109 4.45 18.67 4.06
N ILE A 110 3.51 18.39 3.16
CA ILE A 110 2.23 19.10 3.08
C ILE A 110 1.16 18.25 3.75
N VAL A 111 0.48 18.83 4.76
CA VAL A 111 -0.62 18.18 5.47
C VAL A 111 -1.90 18.97 5.23
N ILE A 112 -2.91 18.30 4.69
CA ILE A 112 -4.23 18.88 4.42
C ILE A 112 -5.23 18.24 5.39
N ASP A 113 -5.86 19.06 6.21
CA ASP A 113 -6.98 18.63 7.04
C ASP A 113 -8.21 18.36 6.14
N GLN A 114 -8.73 17.14 6.22
CA GLN A 114 -9.90 16.67 5.51
C GLN A 114 -11.03 16.25 6.47
N THR A 115 -10.96 16.70 7.73
CA THR A 115 -11.97 16.40 8.75
C THR A 115 -13.33 16.89 8.27
N HIS A 116 -14.28 15.96 8.13
CA HIS A 116 -15.62 16.29 7.67
C HIS A 116 -16.39 17.00 8.80
N PRO A 117 -17.01 18.17 8.56
CA PRO A 117 -17.57 19.01 9.62
C PRO A 117 -18.72 18.35 10.40
N VAL A 118 -19.38 17.36 9.81
CA VAL A 118 -20.47 16.60 10.47
C VAL A 118 -19.99 15.31 11.13
N LEU A 119 -18.98 14.64 10.54
CA LEU A 119 -18.51 13.36 11.09
C LEU A 119 -17.51 13.58 12.23
N ASP A 120 -16.83 14.74 12.21
CA ASP A 120 -15.82 15.16 13.19
C ASP A 120 -14.73 14.10 13.42
N PHE A 121 -14.50 13.24 12.43
CA PHE A 121 -13.49 12.20 12.46
C PHE A 121 -12.19 12.75 11.88
N PRO A 122 -11.10 12.86 12.67
CA PRO A 122 -9.85 13.46 12.23
C PRO A 122 -9.30 12.71 11.02
N THR A 123 -9.26 13.39 9.87
CA THR A 123 -8.77 12.83 8.62
C THR A 123 -7.79 13.80 8.00
N VAL A 124 -6.60 13.32 7.65
CA VAL A 124 -5.58 14.14 6.99
C VAL A 124 -5.11 13.48 5.70
N ARG A 125 -4.78 14.31 4.72
CA ARG A 125 -4.02 13.89 3.54
C ARG A 125 -2.62 14.44 3.65
N VAL A 126 -1.65 13.54 3.60
CA VAL A 126 -0.22 13.88 3.61
C VAL A 126 0.32 13.78 2.19
N ILE A 127 1.04 14.80 1.73
CA ILE A 127 1.67 14.86 0.42
C ILE A 127 3.15 15.16 0.62
N MET A 128 4.00 14.30 0.05
CA MET A 128 5.46 14.44 0.01
C MET A 128 5.92 14.37 -1.45
N PRO A 129 6.08 15.52 -2.14
CA PRO A 129 6.38 15.54 -3.57
C PRO A 129 7.64 14.75 -3.92
N GLY A 130 7.54 13.90 -4.94
CA GLY A 130 8.60 12.99 -5.38
C GLY A 130 8.73 11.70 -4.57
N ILE A 131 8.04 11.60 -3.43
CA ILE A 131 8.08 10.45 -2.50
C ILE A 131 6.73 9.73 -2.45
N SER A 132 5.62 10.45 -2.26
CA SER A 132 4.27 9.86 -2.12
C SER A 132 3.55 9.63 -3.47
N ASP A 133 4.22 9.84 -4.59
CA ASP A 133 3.63 9.73 -5.94
C ASP A 133 3.50 8.29 -6.41
N ALA A 134 2.27 7.77 -6.50
CA ALA A 134 2.01 6.47 -7.13
C ALA A 134 2.08 6.52 -8.67
N MET A 135 1.73 7.66 -9.26
CA MET A 135 1.60 7.83 -10.72
C MET A 135 2.93 7.82 -11.48
N ARG A 136 4.07 7.99 -10.79
CA ARG A 136 5.40 7.95 -11.41
C ARG A 136 5.71 6.59 -12.06
N TYR A 137 5.03 5.54 -11.62
CA TYR A 137 5.19 4.18 -12.13
C TYR A 137 4.19 3.84 -13.25
N TRP A 138 3.35 4.79 -13.65
CA TRP A 138 2.33 4.60 -14.66
C TRP A 138 2.86 4.76 -16.08
N ASP A 139 2.60 3.78 -16.95
CA ASP A 139 2.88 3.88 -18.39
C ASP A 139 1.85 4.80 -19.06
N PRO A 140 2.25 5.96 -19.60
CA PRO A 140 1.33 6.88 -20.28
C PRO A 140 0.57 6.25 -21.44
N ASN A 141 1.12 5.20 -22.07
CA ASN A 141 0.51 4.49 -23.20
C ASN A 141 -0.57 3.49 -22.78
N ARG A 142 -0.73 3.21 -21.47
CA ARG A 142 -1.79 2.34 -20.93
C ARG A 142 -3.15 3.02 -20.79
N LEU A 143 -3.27 4.32 -21.10
CA LEU A 143 -4.56 5.02 -21.19
C LEU A 143 -5.30 4.61 -22.48
N THR A 144 -5.64 3.33 -22.63
CA THR A 144 -6.62 2.91 -23.64
C THR A 144 -8.03 3.06 -23.07
N LYS A 145 -8.99 3.43 -23.93
CA LYS A 145 -10.40 3.65 -23.56
C LYS A 145 -11.06 2.46 -22.86
N GLU A 146 -10.50 1.26 -23.01
CA GLU A 146 -11.00 0.02 -22.43
C GLU A 146 -10.82 -0.06 -20.91
N MET A 147 -9.72 0.51 -20.34
CA MET A 147 -9.50 0.50 -18.89
C MET A 147 -10.36 1.52 -18.14
N ILE A 148 -10.68 2.66 -18.77
CA ILE A 148 -11.59 3.68 -18.21
C ILE A 148 -13.02 3.13 -18.12
N ALA A 149 -13.40 2.23 -19.00
CA ALA A 149 -14.74 1.63 -19.01
C ALA A 149 -14.92 0.59 -17.89
N ASP A 150 -13.86 -0.13 -17.50
CA ASP A 150 -13.94 -1.24 -16.55
C ASP A 150 -14.03 -0.77 -15.08
N THR A 151 -13.27 0.26 -14.70
CA THR A 151 -13.41 0.91 -13.37
C THR A 151 -14.76 1.62 -13.21
N SER A 152 -15.35 2.11 -14.30
CA SER A 152 -16.58 2.91 -14.24
C SER A 152 -17.85 2.16 -13.78
N LYS A 153 -17.85 0.82 -13.79
CA LYS A 153 -19.01 0.01 -13.38
C LYS A 153 -18.99 -0.34 -11.90
N ASP A 154 -17.85 -0.77 -11.38
CA ASP A 154 -17.71 -1.08 -9.94
C ASP A 154 -17.65 0.19 -9.08
N ASP A 155 -17.03 1.26 -9.57
CA ASP A 155 -16.95 2.52 -8.83
C ASP A 155 -18.34 3.16 -8.64
N LYS A 156 -19.24 3.05 -9.63
CA LYS A 156 -20.62 3.57 -9.50
C LYS A 156 -21.42 2.85 -8.43
N ALA A 157 -21.34 1.51 -8.38
CA ALA A 157 -22.04 0.73 -7.37
C ALA A 157 -21.50 1.01 -5.96
N ARG A 158 -20.18 1.22 -5.83
CA ARG A 158 -19.52 1.59 -4.58
C ARG A 158 -19.89 3.01 -4.15
N ASP A 159 -19.91 3.96 -5.07
CA ASP A 159 -20.29 5.35 -4.82
C ASP A 159 -21.76 5.47 -4.40
N GLU A 160 -22.67 4.72 -5.05
CA GLU A 160 -24.07 4.66 -4.64
C GLU A 160 -24.24 4.10 -3.23
N LEU A 161 -23.47 3.07 -2.86
CA LEU A 161 -23.46 2.51 -1.51
C LEU A 161 -22.93 3.52 -0.48
N ILE A 162 -21.83 4.21 -0.78
CA ILE A 162 -21.27 5.26 0.08
C ILE A 162 -22.26 6.41 0.24
N ILE A 163 -22.89 6.88 -0.84
CA ILE A 163 -23.92 7.92 -0.80
C ILE A 163 -25.11 7.45 0.05
N LYS A 164 -25.55 6.20 -0.09
CA LYS A 164 -26.63 5.64 0.71
C LYS A 164 -26.28 5.61 2.20
N VAL A 165 -25.06 5.20 2.55
CA VAL A 165 -24.56 5.18 3.93
C VAL A 165 -24.43 6.62 4.48
N MET A 166 -23.84 7.55 3.72
CA MET A 166 -23.75 8.97 4.09
C MET A 166 -25.13 9.60 4.35
N ARG A 167 -26.15 9.25 3.56
CA ARG A 167 -27.53 9.70 3.76
C ARG A 167 -28.16 9.16 5.05
N THR A 168 -27.69 8.04 5.60
CA THR A 168 -28.17 7.54 6.90
C THR A 168 -27.65 8.35 8.09
N PHE A 169 -26.50 9.02 7.94
CA PHE A 169 -25.94 9.92 8.94
C PHE A 169 -26.56 11.33 8.89
N ASN A 170 -27.19 11.71 7.78
CA ASN A 170 -27.83 13.02 7.58
C ASN A 170 -29.34 13.04 7.86
N LYS A 171 -29.87 12.06 8.62
CA LYS A 171 -31.26 12.12 9.09
C LYS A 171 -31.31 12.92 10.40
N GLU A 172 -31.57 14.22 10.27
CA GLU A 172 -32.27 15.00 11.31
C GLU A 172 -33.76 14.64 11.32
#